data_AF-A0A2N2F3N0-F1
#
_entry.id   AF-A0A2N2F3N0-F1
#
_cell.length_a   1.000
_cell.length_b   1.000
_cell.length_c   1.000
_cell.angle_alpha   90.00
_cell.angle_beta   90.00
_cell.angle_gamma   90.00
#
_symmetry.space_group_name_H-M   'P 1'
#
loop_
_entity.id
_entity.type
_entity.pdbx_description
1 polymer ?
#
loop_
_entity_poly.entity_id
_entity_poly.type
_entity_poly.pdbx_seq_one_letter_code
_entity_poly.pdbx_strand_id
1 'polypeptide(L)'
;MFEYPQEFLENNSDRNKDHNLRILHGPFSPLHVESKLSQGAQVVTLSSNTDGTVYVPRTDEIEREELSKNLQQEISRLEDEKKVGVIGAINEMMFKYGEQTYGEYLPRTYSLNTSTLIGSEEENFDGKSLHPVLFISNFLLKEAKNGEIRKEIVLHPDIIFFLSKGRKEGLKTSLDFLNEMASQLDIQLYFENIQLANSTMQKVFSMFTDPFQLSNMIRNYEKLGVAIDIKHMEQHFLPESIANNIDSTINAIGHPSRVLIHSRKGLEQKYPNTYKRCIQSGIPWVVEE
;
A
#
# COMPACT_ATOMS: atom_id res chain seq x y z
N MET A 1 -7.98 -13.80 26.54
CA MET A 1 -8.10 -15.03 25.73
C MET A 1 -9.00 -14.65 24.57
N PHE A 2 -8.42 -14.32 23.41
CA PHE A 2 -9.18 -13.84 22.25
C PHE A 2 -9.40 -15.02 21.31
N GLU A 3 -10.66 -15.48 21.23
CA GLU A 3 -11.10 -16.44 20.23
C GLU A 3 -11.49 -15.65 18.96
N TYR A 4 -10.75 -15.89 17.88
CA TYR A 4 -11.03 -15.33 16.55
C TYR A 4 -11.68 -16.45 15.72
N PRO A 5 -12.99 -16.40 15.41
CA PRO A 5 -13.62 -17.35 14.50
C PRO A 5 -13.33 -16.94 13.06
N GLN A 6 -13.09 -17.94 12.22
CA GLN A 6 -12.26 -17.82 11.02
C GLN A 6 -13.00 -18.23 9.75
N GLU A 7 -14.27 -17.87 9.63
CA GLU A 7 -15.04 -18.16 8.42
C GLU A 7 -15.88 -16.94 8.05
N PHE A 8 -15.79 -16.54 6.78
CA PHE A 8 -16.54 -15.47 6.10
C PHE A 8 -16.01 -14.03 6.27
N LEU A 9 -15.06 -13.64 5.42
CA LEU A 9 -14.83 -12.23 5.09
C LEU A 9 -14.71 -12.05 3.58
N GLU A 10 -15.79 -12.35 2.85
CA GLU A 10 -16.08 -11.65 1.60
C GLU A 10 -17.60 -11.68 1.31
N ASN A 11 -18.14 -10.51 0.97
CA ASN A 11 -19.46 -10.29 0.34
C ASN A 11 -20.76 -10.71 1.07
N ASN A 12 -20.95 -10.33 2.34
CA ASN A 12 -22.30 -10.26 2.90
C ASN A 12 -22.53 -8.92 3.63
N SER A 13 -23.20 -7.98 2.96
CA SER A 13 -23.53 -6.66 3.51
C SER A 13 -24.35 -6.72 4.80
N ASP A 14 -24.99 -7.86 5.10
CA ASP A 14 -25.81 -8.05 6.29
C ASP A 14 -25.13 -8.82 7.44
N ARG A 15 -23.92 -9.39 7.26
CA ARG A 15 -23.23 -10.17 8.32
C ARG A 15 -21.98 -9.52 8.93
N ASN A 16 -21.56 -8.35 8.47
CA ASN A 16 -20.48 -7.56 9.07
C ASN A 16 -20.83 -6.92 10.43
N LYS A 17 -21.85 -7.42 11.14
CA LYS A 17 -22.34 -6.81 12.39
C LYS A 17 -21.68 -7.38 13.65
N ASP A 18 -20.95 -8.50 13.57
CA ASP A 18 -20.45 -9.22 14.75
C ASP A 18 -18.90 -9.21 14.91
N HIS A 19 -18.14 -8.56 14.01
CA HIS A 19 -16.69 -8.40 14.13
C HIS A 19 -16.26 -6.92 13.99
N ASN A 20 -15.43 -6.46 14.93
CA ASN A 20 -14.99 -5.06 15.01
C ASN A 20 -13.84 -4.69 14.05
N LEU A 21 -13.44 -5.59 13.13
CA LEU A 21 -12.33 -5.38 12.19
C LEU A 21 -12.81 -5.48 10.74
N ARG A 22 -12.52 -4.43 9.96
CA ARG A 22 -12.75 -4.43 8.50
C ARG A 22 -11.42 -4.19 7.77
N ILE A 23 -11.07 -5.12 6.89
CA ILE A 23 -9.94 -4.99 5.98
C ILE A 23 -10.43 -4.33 4.69
N LEU A 24 -9.71 -3.31 4.25
CA LEU A 24 -10.02 -2.56 3.04
C LEU A 24 -8.79 -2.51 2.13
N HIS A 25 -8.96 -2.93 0.88
CA HIS A 25 -7.95 -2.75 -0.15
C HIS A 25 -8.00 -1.33 -0.70
N GLY A 26 -6.88 -0.62 -0.62
CA GLY A 26 -6.72 0.68 -1.23
C GLY A 26 -6.47 0.60 -2.74
N PRO A 27 -6.66 1.73 -3.47
CA PRO A 27 -6.32 1.81 -4.87
C PRO A 27 -4.82 1.59 -5.12
N PHE A 28 -4.49 1.04 -6.28
CA PHE A 28 -3.13 0.85 -6.74
C PHE A 28 -2.94 1.43 -8.14
N SER A 29 -1.70 1.74 -8.50
CA SER A 29 -1.32 2.22 -9.83
C SER A 29 -0.30 1.28 -10.48
N PRO A 30 -0.41 1.05 -11.80
CA PRO A 30 0.63 0.34 -12.53
C PRO A 30 1.98 1.06 -12.38
N LEU A 31 3.03 0.31 -12.06
CA LEU A 31 4.39 0.85 -12.09
C LEU A 31 4.79 1.06 -13.55
N HIS A 32 5.24 2.28 -13.89
CA HIS A 32 5.77 2.62 -15.20
C HIS A 32 7.25 3.02 -15.06
N VAL A 33 8.14 2.23 -15.69
CA VAL A 33 9.56 2.56 -15.85
C VAL A 33 10.01 2.35 -17.30
N GLU A 34 11.04 3.09 -17.70
CA GLU A 34 11.62 3.09 -19.03
C GLU A 34 13.08 2.60 -18.99
N SER A 35 13.53 1.94 -20.06
CA SER A 35 14.93 1.49 -20.22
C SER A 35 15.82 2.49 -20.96
N LYS A 36 15.22 3.51 -21.59
CA LYS A 36 15.92 4.59 -22.28
C LYS A 36 15.58 5.91 -21.59
N LEU A 37 16.57 6.80 -21.47
CA LEU A 37 16.35 8.13 -20.93
C LEU A 37 15.50 8.96 -21.90
N SER A 38 14.30 9.33 -21.49
CA SER A 38 13.46 10.33 -22.14
C SER A 38 13.70 11.72 -21.54
N GLN A 39 13.25 12.78 -22.22
CA GLN A 39 13.47 14.16 -21.77
C GLN A 39 12.78 14.40 -20.42
N GLY A 40 13.56 14.82 -19.42
CA GLY A 40 13.04 15.13 -18.08
C GLY A 40 12.78 13.89 -17.21
N ALA A 41 12.97 12.67 -17.72
CA ALA A 41 12.93 11.46 -16.91
C ALA A 41 14.07 11.43 -15.89
N GLN A 42 13.85 10.70 -14.80
CA GLN A 42 14.81 10.55 -13.71
C GLN A 42 15.18 9.09 -13.49
N VAL A 43 16.38 8.85 -12.97
CA VAL A 43 16.84 7.51 -12.63
C VAL A 43 16.07 6.97 -11.43
N VAL A 44 15.60 5.72 -11.54
CA VAL A 44 15.02 4.98 -10.41
C VAL A 44 16.16 4.39 -9.58
N THR A 45 16.38 4.91 -8.38
CA THR A 45 17.42 4.41 -7.45
C THR A 45 16.85 3.47 -6.40
N LEU A 46 15.53 3.46 -6.18
CA LEU A 46 14.80 2.53 -5.30
C LEU A 46 14.93 1.06 -5.74
N SER A 47 15.40 0.84 -6.97
CA SER A 47 15.64 -0.47 -7.57
C SER A 47 16.54 -1.38 -6.72
N SER A 48 16.19 -2.67 -6.72
CA SER A 48 17.04 -3.78 -6.28
C SER A 48 18.09 -4.20 -7.32
N ASN A 49 17.91 -3.82 -8.58
CA ASN A 49 18.81 -4.13 -9.69
C ASN A 49 19.98 -3.14 -9.77
N THR A 50 21.21 -3.63 -9.72
CA THR A 50 22.47 -2.88 -9.90
C THR A 50 22.99 -2.90 -11.34
N ASP A 51 22.48 -3.80 -12.17
CA ASP A 51 23.11 -4.19 -13.43
C ASP A 51 22.54 -3.43 -14.65
N GLY A 52 21.61 -2.51 -14.44
CA GLY A 52 21.06 -1.66 -15.50
C GLY A 52 20.32 -0.43 -14.98
N THR A 53 20.50 0.69 -15.67
CA THR A 53 19.81 1.95 -15.35
C THR A 53 18.40 1.93 -15.90
N VAL A 54 17.43 2.19 -15.03
CA VAL A 54 16.01 2.38 -15.37
C VAL A 54 15.56 3.79 -14.99
N TYR A 55 14.59 4.31 -15.72
CA TYR A 55 14.10 5.67 -15.58
C TYR A 55 12.61 5.68 -15.29
N VAL A 56 12.12 6.72 -14.64
CA VAL A 56 10.69 7.02 -14.53
C VAL A 56 10.42 8.34 -15.26
N PRO A 57 9.47 8.38 -16.20
CA PRO A 57 9.21 9.56 -17.00
C PRO A 57 8.63 10.69 -16.14
N ARG A 58 8.87 11.93 -16.55
CA ARG A 58 8.12 13.07 -16.02
C ARG A 58 6.71 13.02 -16.58
N THR A 59 5.72 13.35 -15.75
CA THR A 59 4.32 13.38 -16.15
C THR A 59 3.71 14.76 -15.90
N ASP A 60 2.64 15.06 -16.61
CA ASP A 60 1.83 16.25 -16.39
C ASP A 60 0.81 15.98 -15.28
N GLU A 61 0.74 16.88 -14.32
CA GLU A 61 -0.18 16.72 -13.20
C GLU A 61 -1.60 17.11 -13.59
N ILE A 62 -2.57 16.30 -13.16
CA ILE A 62 -4.00 16.52 -13.36
C ILE A 62 -4.76 16.54 -12.03
N GLU A 63 -5.94 17.16 -12.05
CA GLU A 63 -6.90 17.24 -10.93
C GLU A 63 -6.33 17.81 -9.62
N ARG A 64 -5.21 18.55 -9.67
CA ARG A 64 -4.55 19.11 -8.47
C ARG A 64 -5.49 20.00 -7.66
N GLU A 65 -6.20 20.90 -8.33
CA GLU A 65 -7.10 21.87 -7.67
C GLU A 65 -8.26 21.16 -6.99
N GLU A 66 -8.88 20.21 -7.68
CA GLU A 66 -9.98 19.42 -7.15
C GLU A 66 -9.53 18.56 -5.96
N LEU A 67 -8.44 17.81 -6.10
CA LEU A 67 -7.87 17.02 -5.01
C LEU A 67 -7.50 17.89 -3.81
N SER A 68 -6.96 19.09 -4.03
CA SER A 68 -6.62 20.04 -2.96
C SER A 68 -7.87 20.55 -2.25
N LYS A 69 -8.92 20.89 -3.00
CA LYS A 69 -10.20 21.35 -2.44
C LYS A 69 -10.88 20.24 -1.64
N ASN A 70 -10.93 19.03 -2.17
CA ASN A 70 -11.47 17.86 -1.48
C ASN A 70 -10.68 17.58 -0.20
N LEU A 71 -9.35 17.66 -0.26
CA LEU A 71 -8.49 17.45 0.90
C LEU A 71 -8.78 18.47 2.00
N GLN A 72 -8.90 19.75 1.66
CA GLN A 72 -9.25 20.80 2.62
C GLN A 72 -10.63 20.56 3.25
N GLN A 73 -11.62 20.14 2.46
CA GLN A 73 -12.94 19.79 2.99
C GLN A 73 -12.86 18.59 3.94
N GLU A 74 -12.10 17.55 3.58
CA GLU A 74 -11.94 16.38 4.42
C GLU A 74 -11.21 16.73 5.73
N ILE A 75 -10.13 17.50 5.68
CA ILE A 75 -9.41 17.99 6.86
C ILE A 75 -10.31 18.85 7.76
N SER A 76 -11.19 19.67 7.18
CA SER A 76 -12.06 20.58 7.94
C SER A 76 -13.05 19.88 8.87
N ARG A 77 -13.34 18.59 8.61
CA ARG A 77 -14.27 17.76 9.38
C ARG A 77 -13.57 16.96 10.50
N LEU A 78 -12.24 17.04 10.63
CA LEU A 78 -11.52 16.39 11.71
C LEU A 78 -11.62 17.20 13.00
N GLU A 79 -11.45 16.52 14.14
CA GLU A 79 -11.19 17.15 15.43
C GLU A 79 -9.90 17.99 15.38
N ASP A 80 -9.85 19.08 16.14
CA ASP A 80 -8.76 20.07 16.05
C ASP A 80 -7.37 19.47 16.31
N GLU A 81 -7.25 18.53 17.24
CA GLU A 81 -5.97 17.86 17.56
C GLU A 81 -5.45 17.05 16.36
N LYS A 82 -6.29 16.17 15.79
CA LYS A 82 -5.96 15.37 14.60
C LYS A 82 -5.68 16.25 13.38
N LYS A 83 -6.43 17.35 13.25
CA LYS A 83 -6.30 18.30 12.15
C LYS A 83 -4.90 18.92 12.07
N VAL A 84 -4.32 19.32 13.21
CA VAL A 84 -2.97 19.91 13.23
C VAL A 84 -1.93 18.88 12.79
N GLY A 85 -2.00 17.65 13.30
CA GLY A 85 -1.08 16.57 12.93
C GLY A 85 -1.16 16.20 11.45
N VAL A 86 -2.38 16.02 10.92
CA VAL A 86 -2.61 15.71 9.50
C VAL A 86 -2.06 16.82 8.58
N ILE A 87 -2.35 18.08 8.90
CA ILE A 87 -1.83 19.22 8.13
C ILE A 87 -0.30 19.25 8.16
N GLY A 88 0.31 18.99 9.33
CA GLY A 88 1.76 18.92 9.48
C GLY A 88 2.39 17.86 8.55
N ALA A 89 1.87 16.63 8.61
CA ALA A 89 2.36 15.52 7.78
C ALA A 89 2.26 15.82 6.28
N ILE A 90 1.11 16.35 5.83
CA ILE A 90 0.88 16.70 4.42
C ILE A 90 1.83 17.81 3.98
N ASN A 91 1.95 18.89 4.75
CA ASN A 91 2.79 20.02 4.38
C ASN A 91 4.27 19.64 4.29
N GLU A 92 4.77 18.84 5.24
CA GLU A 92 6.14 18.33 5.19
C GLU A 92 6.37 17.50 3.92
N MET A 93 5.47 16.56 3.63
CA MET A 93 5.58 15.71 2.45
C MET A 93 5.48 16.53 1.15
N MET A 94 4.54 17.48 1.05
CA MET A 94 4.39 18.35 -0.11
C MET A 94 5.64 19.20 -0.35
N PHE A 95 6.26 19.76 0.71
CA PHE A 95 7.50 20.52 0.60
C PHE A 95 8.66 19.67 0.07
N LYS A 96 8.77 18.41 0.52
CA LYS A 96 9.80 17.47 0.08
C LYS A 96 9.53 16.90 -1.31
N TYR A 97 8.26 16.70 -1.65
CA TYR A 97 7.85 16.23 -2.98
C TYR A 97 8.15 17.29 -4.03
N GLY A 98 7.81 18.55 -3.80
CA GLY A 98 8.00 19.62 -4.80
C GLY A 98 6.98 19.55 -5.95
N GLU A 99 7.15 20.38 -6.98
CA GLU A 99 6.06 20.62 -7.96
C GLU A 99 5.94 19.58 -9.08
N GLN A 100 6.95 18.74 -9.31
CA GLN A 100 6.97 17.83 -10.47
C GLN A 100 6.51 16.42 -10.10
N THR A 101 5.62 15.84 -10.89
CA THR A 101 5.22 14.43 -10.80
C THR A 101 6.08 13.56 -11.72
N TYR A 102 6.24 12.30 -11.31
CA TYR A 102 7.02 11.30 -12.05
C TYR A 102 6.30 9.97 -12.04
N GLY A 103 6.19 9.36 -13.22
CA GLY A 103 5.40 8.18 -13.47
C GLY A 103 3.91 8.52 -13.54
N GLU A 104 3.15 7.66 -14.20
CA GLU A 104 1.71 7.78 -14.36
C GLU A 104 1.02 7.21 -13.12
N TYR A 105 0.89 8.02 -12.07
CA TYR A 105 0.12 7.65 -10.88
C TYR A 105 -1.36 7.80 -11.19
N LEU A 106 -1.92 6.72 -11.72
CA LEU A 106 -3.32 6.59 -12.14
C LEU A 106 -3.97 5.50 -11.27
N PRO A 107 -4.42 5.84 -10.05
CA PRO A 107 -4.94 4.87 -9.10
C PRO A 107 -6.22 4.23 -9.61
N ARG A 108 -6.30 2.91 -9.48
CA ARG A 108 -7.41 2.05 -9.87
C ARG A 108 -7.68 0.99 -8.81
N THR A 109 -8.83 0.35 -8.90
CA THR A 109 -9.15 -0.88 -8.17
C THR A 109 -9.35 -2.01 -9.17
N TYR A 110 -9.65 -3.22 -8.69
CA TYR A 110 -10.02 -4.33 -9.58
C TYR A 110 -11.32 -4.09 -10.36
N SER A 111 -12.19 -3.20 -9.89
CA SER A 111 -13.51 -2.92 -10.47
C SER A 111 -13.68 -1.52 -11.07
N LEU A 112 -12.88 -0.55 -10.64
CA LEU A 112 -12.99 0.86 -11.03
C LEU A 112 -11.67 1.39 -11.59
N ASN A 113 -11.75 2.11 -12.72
CA ASN A 113 -10.62 2.83 -13.30
C ASN A 113 -10.42 4.21 -12.62
N THR A 114 -9.35 4.91 -13.02
CA THR A 114 -8.98 6.22 -12.46
C THR A 114 -10.09 7.26 -12.61
N SER A 115 -10.64 7.43 -13.80
CA SER A 115 -11.70 8.41 -14.07
C SER A 115 -12.92 8.19 -13.19
N THR A 116 -13.35 6.94 -13.02
CA THR A 116 -14.49 6.61 -12.13
C THR A 116 -14.17 6.85 -10.65
N LEU A 117 -12.93 6.55 -10.21
CA LEU A 117 -12.52 6.73 -8.82
C LEU A 117 -12.47 8.18 -8.38
N ILE A 118 -12.03 9.06 -9.28
CA ILE A 118 -11.89 10.50 -8.98
C ILE A 118 -13.05 11.33 -9.52
N GLY A 119 -13.97 10.75 -10.28
CA GLY A 119 -15.10 11.46 -10.89
C GLY A 119 -14.72 12.34 -12.08
N SER A 120 -13.62 12.05 -12.78
CA SER A 120 -13.16 12.82 -13.94
C SER A 120 -13.83 12.32 -15.23
N GLU A 121 -14.19 13.25 -16.11
CA GLU A 121 -14.66 12.97 -17.47
C GLU A 121 -13.52 12.67 -18.44
N GLU A 122 -12.26 12.75 -17.99
CA GLU A 122 -11.09 12.50 -18.82
C GLU A 122 -10.97 11.02 -19.23
N GLU A 123 -10.79 10.79 -20.53
CA GLU A 123 -10.66 9.44 -21.11
C GLU A 123 -9.22 9.09 -21.51
N ASN A 124 -8.33 10.08 -21.66
CA ASN A 124 -6.93 9.86 -22.05
C ASN A 124 -5.94 10.41 -21.00
N PHE A 125 -5.30 9.47 -20.31
CA PHE A 125 -4.34 9.71 -19.24
C PHE A 125 -2.87 9.50 -19.65
N ASP A 126 -2.57 9.29 -20.93
CA ASP A 126 -1.20 9.09 -21.41
C ASP A 126 -0.32 10.31 -21.05
N GLY A 127 0.81 10.05 -20.38
CA GLY A 127 1.72 11.07 -19.89
C GLY A 127 1.21 11.88 -18.70
N LYS A 128 0.08 11.52 -18.08
CA LYS A 128 -0.56 12.25 -16.98
C LYS A 128 -0.47 11.51 -15.65
N SER A 129 -0.62 12.25 -14.56
CA SER A 129 -0.49 11.71 -13.20
C SER A 129 -1.28 12.53 -12.20
N LEU A 130 -1.93 11.88 -11.23
CA LEU A 130 -2.42 12.56 -10.05
C LEU A 130 -1.26 12.83 -9.09
N HIS A 131 -1.36 13.88 -8.27
CA HIS A 131 -0.39 14.09 -7.20
C HIS A 131 -0.56 13.00 -6.12
N PRO A 132 0.44 12.12 -5.88
CA PRO A 132 0.25 10.95 -5.02
C PRO A 132 -0.02 11.32 -3.57
N VAL A 133 0.64 12.37 -3.05
CA VAL A 133 0.39 12.90 -1.69
C VAL A 133 -1.06 13.36 -1.53
N LEU A 134 -1.60 14.15 -2.46
CA LEU A 134 -2.96 14.66 -2.38
C LEU A 134 -3.98 13.51 -2.46
N PHE A 135 -3.79 12.59 -3.39
CA PHE A 135 -4.70 11.46 -3.58
C PHE A 135 -4.72 10.54 -2.36
N ILE A 136 -3.56 10.06 -1.88
CA ILE A 136 -3.53 9.12 -0.76
C ILE A 136 -4.04 9.78 0.52
N SER A 137 -3.78 11.07 0.73
CA SER A 137 -4.31 11.80 1.89
C SER A 137 -5.84 11.86 1.86
N ASN A 138 -6.44 12.20 0.71
CA ASN A 138 -7.89 12.20 0.54
C ASN A 138 -8.48 10.81 0.82
N PHE A 139 -7.87 9.76 0.25
CA PHE A 139 -8.31 8.39 0.45
C PHE A 139 -8.30 7.99 1.92
N LEU A 140 -7.18 8.17 2.62
CA LEU A 140 -7.05 7.79 4.03
C LEU A 140 -8.01 8.58 4.93
N LEU A 141 -8.20 9.88 4.69
CA LEU A 141 -9.13 10.72 5.44
C LEU A 141 -10.59 10.29 5.26
N LYS A 142 -10.98 9.98 4.03
CA LYS A 142 -12.32 9.48 3.72
C LYS A 142 -12.58 8.15 4.43
N GLU A 143 -11.59 7.27 4.44
CA GLU A 143 -11.73 5.97 5.09
C GLU A 143 -11.74 6.07 6.62
N ALA A 144 -10.93 6.93 7.23
CA ALA A 144 -10.91 7.10 8.68
C ALA A 144 -12.26 7.56 9.27
N LYS A 145 -13.10 8.26 8.50
CA LYS A 145 -14.35 8.86 8.98
C LYS A 145 -15.51 7.91 9.25
N ASN A 146 -15.47 6.68 8.74
CA ASN A 146 -16.63 5.79 8.90
C ASN A 146 -16.72 5.12 10.29
N GLY A 147 -15.94 5.61 11.28
CA GLY A 147 -16.32 5.82 12.68
C GLY A 147 -16.68 4.66 13.61
N GLU A 148 -17.21 3.54 13.11
CA GLU A 148 -17.81 2.50 13.96
C GLU A 148 -17.01 1.19 13.97
N ILE A 149 -16.04 1.02 13.07
CA ILE A 149 -15.28 -0.22 12.88
C ILE A 149 -13.80 0.10 12.77
N ARG A 150 -12.94 -0.63 13.50
CA ARG A 150 -11.48 -0.53 13.31
C ARG A 150 -11.16 -0.94 11.88
N LYS A 151 -10.62 -0.02 11.10
CA LYS A 151 -10.24 -0.26 9.71
C LYS A 151 -8.76 -0.55 9.61
N GLU A 152 -8.46 -1.63 8.91
CA GLU A 152 -7.12 -1.97 8.47
C GLU A 152 -7.08 -1.77 6.96
N ILE A 153 -6.14 -0.97 6.48
CA ILE A 153 -6.06 -0.62 5.07
C ILE A 153 -4.85 -1.33 4.48
N VAL A 154 -5.11 -2.17 3.48
CA VAL A 154 -4.10 -2.88 2.71
C VAL A 154 -3.80 -2.06 1.46
N LEU A 155 -2.56 -1.65 1.29
CA LEU A 155 -2.06 -0.90 0.16
C LEU A 155 -1.07 -1.78 -0.62
N HIS A 156 -1.02 -1.58 -1.93
CA HIS A 156 0.13 -2.04 -2.70
C HIS A 156 1.35 -1.11 -2.39
N PRO A 157 2.59 -1.61 -2.52
CA PRO A 157 3.80 -0.84 -2.21
C PRO A 157 4.19 0.12 -3.34
N ASP A 158 3.45 0.14 -4.46
CA ASP A 158 3.60 1.12 -5.53
C ASP A 158 3.40 2.55 -5.03
N ILE A 159 2.53 2.78 -4.04
CA ILE A 159 2.38 4.10 -3.42
C ILE A 159 3.70 4.63 -2.85
N ILE A 160 4.54 3.75 -2.29
CA ILE A 160 5.88 4.11 -1.79
C ILE A 160 6.79 4.52 -2.96
N PHE A 161 6.70 3.81 -4.09
CA PHE A 161 7.41 4.19 -5.30
C PHE A 161 6.99 5.58 -5.80
N PHE A 162 5.69 5.86 -5.91
CA PHE A 162 5.22 7.15 -6.41
C PHE A 162 5.50 8.31 -5.45
N LEU A 163 5.33 8.11 -4.13
CA LEU A 163 5.67 9.11 -3.12
C LEU A 163 7.17 9.41 -3.07
N SER A 164 8.02 8.38 -3.21
CA SER A 164 9.47 8.56 -3.25
C SER A 164 9.99 8.96 -4.63
N LYS A 165 9.11 9.02 -5.64
CA LYS A 165 9.45 9.24 -7.04
C LYS A 165 10.50 8.24 -7.54
N GLY A 166 10.43 6.99 -7.07
CA GLY A 166 11.40 5.94 -7.40
C GLY A 166 12.81 6.16 -6.85
N ARG A 167 13.00 7.04 -5.86
CA ARG A 167 14.32 7.38 -5.29
C ARG A 167 14.50 6.86 -3.87
N LYS A 168 15.65 6.24 -3.57
CA LYS A 168 16.02 5.79 -2.22
C LYS A 168 16.03 6.94 -1.21
N GLU A 169 16.46 8.12 -1.65
CA GLU A 169 16.55 9.32 -0.80
C GLU A 169 15.16 9.80 -0.32
N GLY A 170 14.10 9.51 -1.09
CA GLY A 170 12.73 9.83 -0.74
C GLY A 170 12.04 8.78 0.15
N LEU A 171 12.61 7.58 0.27
CA LEU A 171 11.96 6.44 0.92
C LEU A 171 11.58 6.73 2.37
N LYS A 172 12.52 7.25 3.17
CA LYS A 172 12.28 7.54 4.58
C LYS A 172 11.13 8.55 4.73
N THR A 173 11.19 9.67 3.99
CA THR A 173 10.16 10.70 4.03
C THR A 173 8.78 10.15 3.65
N SER A 174 8.69 9.29 2.63
CA SER A 174 7.43 8.66 2.23
C SER A 174 6.86 7.77 3.34
N LEU A 175 7.70 6.98 4.01
CA LEU A 175 7.28 6.10 5.10
C LEU A 175 6.93 6.86 6.37
N ASP A 176 7.70 7.90 6.72
CA ASP A 176 7.39 8.82 7.82
C ASP A 176 6.01 9.43 7.60
N PHE A 177 5.75 9.94 6.38
CA PHE A 177 4.46 10.53 6.01
C PHE A 177 3.30 9.54 6.16
N LEU A 178 3.42 8.32 5.62
CA LEU A 178 2.36 7.30 5.72
C LEU A 178 2.14 6.86 7.17
N ASN A 179 3.20 6.70 7.97
CA ASN A 179 3.10 6.33 9.37
C ASN A 179 2.46 7.45 10.21
N GLU A 180 2.85 8.70 9.97
CA GLU A 180 2.28 9.85 10.68
C GLU A 180 0.80 10.02 10.33
N MET A 181 0.44 9.99 9.05
CA MET A 181 -0.96 10.02 8.61
C MET A 181 -1.76 8.90 9.26
N ALA A 182 -1.24 7.67 9.28
CA ALA A 182 -1.89 6.53 9.90
C ALA A 182 -2.06 6.70 11.42
N SER A 183 -1.07 7.29 12.09
CA SER A 183 -1.10 7.60 13.52
C SER A 183 -2.20 8.61 13.85
N GLN A 184 -2.23 9.74 13.13
CA GLN A 184 -3.20 10.81 13.36
C GLN A 184 -4.64 10.38 13.07
N LEU A 185 -4.83 9.45 12.15
CA LEU A 185 -6.13 8.91 11.78
C LEU A 185 -6.54 7.66 12.58
N ASP A 186 -5.66 7.18 13.47
CA ASP A 186 -5.80 5.93 14.21
C ASP A 186 -6.17 4.72 13.34
N ILE A 187 -5.42 4.56 12.24
CA ILE A 187 -5.55 3.44 11.31
C ILE A 187 -4.25 2.64 11.27
N GLN A 188 -4.35 1.36 10.90
CA GLN A 188 -3.19 0.54 10.58
C GLN A 188 -3.10 0.40 9.05
N LEU A 189 -1.93 0.69 8.48
CA LEU A 189 -1.65 0.44 7.08
C LEU A 189 -0.85 -0.85 6.94
N TYR A 190 -1.20 -1.67 5.97
CA TYR A 190 -0.46 -2.87 5.59
C TYR A 190 0.00 -2.74 4.14
N PHE A 191 1.25 -3.08 3.85
CA PHE A 191 1.72 -3.22 2.49
C PHE A 191 1.66 -4.68 2.07
N GLU A 192 0.89 -4.96 1.03
CA GLU A 192 0.77 -6.30 0.46
C GLU A 192 1.92 -6.59 -0.51
N ASN A 193 2.49 -7.79 -0.47
CA ASN A 193 3.38 -8.20 -1.55
C ASN A 193 2.60 -8.36 -2.86
N ILE A 194 3.10 -7.76 -3.93
CA ILE A 194 2.44 -7.78 -5.23
C ILE A 194 3.03 -8.84 -6.16
N GLN A 195 2.22 -9.27 -7.12
CA GLN A 195 2.69 -10.04 -8.26
C GLN A 195 3.11 -9.10 -9.40
N LEU A 196 4.30 -9.34 -9.97
CA LEU A 196 4.77 -8.64 -11.17
C LEU A 196 4.90 -9.65 -12.31
N ALA A 197 4.21 -9.44 -13.43
CA ALA A 197 4.27 -10.36 -14.58
C ALA A 197 5.51 -10.14 -15.47
N ASN A 198 6.06 -8.92 -15.47
CA ASN A 198 7.18 -8.53 -16.33
C ASN A 198 8.53 -8.79 -15.64
N SER A 199 9.43 -9.53 -16.28
CA SER A 199 10.73 -9.90 -15.72
C SER A 199 11.66 -8.70 -15.46
N THR A 200 11.56 -7.62 -16.23
CA THR A 200 12.27 -6.36 -15.97
C THR A 200 11.74 -5.71 -14.69
N MET A 201 10.41 -5.63 -14.54
CA MET A 201 9.78 -5.09 -13.33
C MET A 201 10.12 -5.92 -12.11
N GLN A 202 10.09 -7.25 -12.21
CA GLN A 202 10.50 -8.15 -11.12
C GLN A 202 11.94 -7.89 -10.66
N LYS A 203 12.87 -7.63 -11.59
CA LYS A 203 14.27 -7.32 -11.24
C LYS A 203 14.41 -5.96 -10.54
N VAL A 204 13.67 -4.96 -11.00
CA VAL A 204 13.72 -3.59 -10.47
C VAL A 204 13.03 -3.49 -9.11
N PHE A 205 11.87 -4.14 -8.96
CA PHE A 205 10.99 -4.00 -7.81
C PHE A 205 10.85 -5.32 -7.04
N SER A 206 11.89 -6.15 -6.98
CA SER A 206 11.82 -7.45 -6.28
C SER A 206 11.46 -7.28 -4.80
N MET A 207 11.89 -6.18 -4.19
CA MET A 207 11.55 -5.81 -2.81
C MET A 207 10.04 -5.65 -2.54
N PHE A 208 9.23 -5.43 -3.58
CA PHE A 208 7.76 -5.32 -3.48
C PHE A 208 7.06 -6.67 -3.61
N THR A 209 7.76 -7.69 -4.11
CA THR A 209 7.23 -9.05 -4.28
C THR A 209 7.57 -9.95 -3.09
N ASP A 210 8.52 -9.53 -2.25
CA ASP A 210 9.07 -10.28 -1.13
C ASP A 210 8.62 -9.65 0.22
N PRO A 211 7.71 -10.30 0.96
CA PRO A 211 7.23 -9.82 2.25
C PRO A 211 8.34 -9.56 3.28
N PHE A 212 9.41 -10.36 3.25
CA PHE A 212 10.52 -10.17 4.18
C PHE A 212 11.28 -8.88 3.87
N GLN A 213 11.46 -8.53 2.60
CA GLN A 213 12.05 -7.25 2.22
C GLN A 213 11.15 -6.07 2.58
N LEU A 214 9.84 -6.18 2.34
CA LEU A 214 8.85 -5.20 2.80
C LEU A 214 8.95 -5.01 4.32
N SER A 215 9.05 -6.09 5.10
CA SER A 215 9.16 -6.01 6.56
C SER A 215 10.41 -5.26 7.02
N ASN A 216 11.56 -5.51 6.38
CA ASN A 216 12.81 -4.82 6.72
C ASN A 216 12.72 -3.30 6.44
N MET A 217 11.97 -2.91 5.41
CA MET A 217 11.73 -1.51 5.08
C MET A 217 10.85 -0.80 6.12
N ILE A 218 9.85 -1.48 6.67
CA ILE A 218 8.82 -0.84 7.51
C ILE A 218 8.88 -1.18 9.01
N ARG A 219 9.76 -2.10 9.45
CA ARG A 219 9.78 -2.61 10.84
C ARG A 219 9.84 -1.53 11.93
N ASN A 220 10.47 -0.39 11.64
CA ASN A 220 10.61 0.73 12.58
C ASN A 220 9.39 1.67 12.64
N TYR A 221 8.33 1.43 11.86
CA TYR A 221 7.16 2.28 11.78
C TYR A 221 5.95 1.57 12.39
N GLU A 222 5.51 2.03 13.56
CA GLU A 222 4.49 1.35 14.38
C GLU A 222 3.15 1.14 13.64
N LYS A 223 2.73 2.13 12.85
CA LYS A 223 1.44 2.11 12.13
C LYS A 223 1.53 1.47 10.74
N LEU A 224 2.69 0.92 10.37
CA LEU A 224 2.90 0.21 9.11
C LEU A 224 3.16 -1.29 9.35
N GLY A 225 2.46 -2.14 8.62
CA GLY A 225 2.53 -3.61 8.67
C GLY A 225 2.66 -4.25 7.30
N VAL A 226 2.76 -5.58 7.27
CA VAL A 226 2.85 -6.37 6.03
C VAL A 226 1.61 -7.24 5.89
N ALA A 227 0.92 -7.14 4.74
CA ALA A 227 -0.04 -8.14 4.32
C ALA A 227 0.70 -9.15 3.43
N ILE A 228 0.60 -10.43 3.75
CA ILE A 228 1.25 -11.49 3.01
C ILE A 228 0.21 -12.22 2.16
N ASP A 229 0.12 -11.87 0.88
CA ASP A 229 -0.65 -12.65 -0.09
C ASP A 229 0.20 -13.86 -0.51
N ILE A 230 -0.20 -15.03 -0.01
CA ILE A 230 0.47 -16.30 -0.29
C ILE A 230 0.37 -16.65 -1.79
N LYS A 231 -0.74 -16.30 -2.45
CA LYS A 231 -0.95 -16.61 -3.87
C LYS A 231 0.01 -15.82 -4.76
N HIS A 232 0.28 -14.56 -4.43
CA HIS A 232 1.31 -13.77 -5.08
C HIS A 232 2.70 -14.38 -4.86
N MET A 233 2.98 -14.91 -3.66
CA MET A 233 4.27 -15.58 -3.41
C MET A 233 4.44 -16.88 -4.20
N GLU A 234 3.37 -17.67 -4.41
CA GLU A 234 3.42 -18.91 -5.22
C GLU A 234 3.90 -18.68 -6.67
N GLN A 235 3.77 -17.45 -7.18
CA GLN A 235 4.22 -17.08 -8.53
C GLN A 235 5.75 -16.87 -8.60
N HIS A 236 6.38 -16.61 -7.45
CA HIS A 236 7.76 -16.12 -7.38
C HIS A 236 8.68 -17.05 -6.56
N PHE A 237 8.11 -17.87 -5.68
CA PHE A 237 8.85 -18.68 -4.73
C PHE A 237 8.44 -20.16 -4.78
N LEU A 238 9.42 -21.03 -4.51
CA LEU A 238 9.15 -22.44 -4.24
C LEU A 238 8.36 -22.59 -2.93
N PRO A 239 7.53 -23.64 -2.76
CA PRO A 239 6.71 -23.83 -1.58
C PRO A 239 7.48 -23.76 -0.24
N GLU A 240 8.67 -24.33 -0.15
CA GLU A 240 9.49 -24.30 1.06
C GLU A 240 10.00 -22.89 1.37
N SER A 241 10.33 -22.12 0.32
CA SER A 241 10.75 -20.73 0.45
C SER A 241 9.62 -19.83 0.93
N ILE A 242 8.37 -20.13 0.57
CA ILE A 242 7.19 -19.37 1.01
C ILE A 242 7.05 -19.47 2.53
N ALA A 243 7.08 -20.70 3.08
CA ALA A 243 6.95 -20.90 4.52
C ALA A 243 8.08 -20.20 5.30
N ASN A 244 9.33 -20.34 4.85
CA ASN A 244 10.48 -19.68 5.47
C ASN A 244 10.41 -18.15 5.39
N ASN A 245 9.90 -17.60 4.29
CA ASN A 245 9.78 -16.17 4.09
C ASN A 245 8.67 -15.57 4.97
N ILE A 246 7.52 -16.26 5.08
CA ILE A 246 6.45 -15.89 6.03
C ILE A 246 7.01 -15.87 7.46
N ASP A 247 7.71 -16.93 7.87
CA ASP A 247 8.30 -17.03 9.21
C ASP A 247 9.33 -15.91 9.48
N SER A 248 10.15 -15.59 8.49
CA SER A 248 11.14 -14.50 8.57
C SER A 248 10.47 -13.14 8.68
N THR A 249 9.38 -12.93 7.95
CA THR A 249 8.56 -11.70 7.99
C THR A 249 7.93 -11.50 9.37
N ILE A 250 7.31 -12.56 9.92
CA ILE A 250 6.70 -12.55 11.25
C ILE A 250 7.74 -12.18 12.31
N ASN A 251 8.91 -12.82 12.26
CA ASN A 251 10.01 -12.55 13.20
C ASN A 251 10.57 -11.13 13.06
N ALA A 252 10.67 -10.60 11.83
CA ALA A 252 11.23 -9.28 11.57
C ALA A 252 10.32 -8.13 12.01
N ILE A 253 9.00 -8.27 11.84
CA ILE A 253 8.03 -7.28 12.33
C ILE A 253 7.91 -7.32 13.85
N GLY A 254 8.01 -8.50 14.47
CA GLY A 254 8.05 -8.66 15.93
C GLY A 254 6.75 -8.31 16.65
N HIS A 255 5.68 -7.97 15.93
CA HIS A 255 4.37 -7.64 16.50
C HIS A 255 3.23 -8.25 15.67
N PRO A 256 2.44 -9.20 16.21
CA PRO A 256 1.40 -9.89 15.44
C PRO A 256 0.37 -8.99 14.77
N SER A 257 -0.03 -7.89 15.42
CA SER A 257 -1.00 -6.94 14.86
C SER A 257 -0.47 -6.06 13.72
N ARG A 258 0.77 -6.31 13.26
CA ARG A 258 1.39 -5.63 12.11
C ARG A 258 1.69 -6.62 11.00
N VAL A 259 1.17 -7.85 11.10
CA VAL A 259 1.23 -8.87 10.07
C VAL A 259 -0.19 -9.37 9.80
N LEU A 260 -0.52 -9.50 8.53
CA LEU A 260 -1.79 -10.03 8.04
C LEU A 260 -1.47 -11.09 7.00
N ILE A 261 -2.18 -12.23 6.99
CA ILE A 261 -2.04 -13.23 5.93
C ILE A 261 -3.28 -13.16 5.04
N HIS A 262 -3.07 -12.89 3.75
CA HIS A 262 -4.06 -13.04 2.70
C HIS A 262 -3.89 -14.40 2.04
N SER A 263 -4.99 -15.15 2.02
CA SER A 263 -5.05 -16.53 1.59
C SER A 263 -6.18 -16.72 0.60
N ARG A 264 -6.16 -17.86 -0.09
CA ARG A 264 -7.30 -18.40 -0.84
C ARG A 264 -7.74 -19.72 -0.21
N LYS A 265 -8.94 -20.17 -0.54
CA LYS A 265 -9.48 -21.45 -0.06
C LYS A 265 -8.51 -22.59 -0.38
N GLY A 266 -8.15 -23.41 0.62
CA GLY A 266 -7.30 -24.58 0.43
C GLY A 266 -5.82 -24.39 0.81
N LEU A 267 -5.37 -23.15 1.02
CA LEU A 267 -3.96 -22.88 1.33
C LEU A 267 -3.61 -23.26 2.77
N GLU A 268 -4.57 -23.29 3.70
CA GLU A 268 -4.38 -23.76 5.05
C GLU A 268 -4.04 -25.25 5.11
N GLN A 269 -4.57 -26.08 4.19
CA GLN A 269 -4.20 -27.49 4.06
C GLN A 269 -2.87 -27.67 3.31
N LYS A 270 -2.54 -26.75 2.39
CA LYS A 270 -1.26 -26.76 1.66
C LYS A 270 -0.09 -26.30 2.54
N TYR A 271 -0.32 -25.35 3.44
CA TYR A 271 0.67 -24.76 4.36
C TYR A 271 0.24 -24.91 5.84
N PRO A 272 0.00 -26.15 6.34
CA PRO A 272 -0.64 -26.38 7.64
C PRO A 272 0.20 -25.93 8.83
N ASN A 273 1.53 -26.05 8.74
CA ASN A 273 2.43 -25.61 9.79
C ASN A 273 2.47 -24.09 9.90
N THR A 274 2.55 -23.39 8.75
CA THR A 274 2.51 -21.93 8.68
C THR A 274 1.18 -21.41 9.21
N TYR A 275 0.07 -21.97 8.74
CA TYR A 275 -1.27 -21.65 9.23
C TYR A 275 -1.35 -21.78 10.76
N LYS A 276 -0.99 -22.95 11.30
CA LYS A 276 -1.03 -23.21 12.74
C LYS A 276 -0.20 -22.19 13.52
N ARG A 277 1.00 -21.85 13.03
CA ARG A 277 1.88 -20.86 13.65
C ARG A 277 1.25 -19.46 13.65
N CYS A 278 0.66 -19.02 12.55
CA CYS A 278 -0.02 -17.72 12.45
C CYS A 278 -1.13 -17.62 13.51
N ILE A 279 -2.00 -18.64 13.58
CA ILE A 279 -3.09 -18.69 14.57
C ILE A 279 -2.56 -18.70 16.01
N GLN A 280 -1.54 -19.52 16.30
CA GLN A 280 -0.92 -19.55 17.63
C GLN A 280 -0.27 -18.22 18.03
N SER A 281 0.20 -17.46 17.05
CA SER A 281 0.83 -16.16 17.26
C SER A 281 -0.16 -15.00 17.26
N GLY A 282 -1.46 -15.26 17.07
CA GLY A 282 -2.50 -14.23 16.98
C GLY A 282 -2.43 -13.39 15.69
N ILE A 283 -1.83 -13.94 14.63
CA ILE A 283 -1.75 -13.30 13.32
C ILE A 283 -3.01 -13.65 12.53
N PRO A 284 -3.79 -12.67 12.05
CA PRO A 284 -4.99 -12.95 11.29
C PRO A 284 -4.68 -13.65 9.96
N TRP A 285 -5.45 -14.69 9.66
CA TRP A 285 -5.42 -15.40 8.38
C TRP A 285 -6.76 -15.23 7.69
N VAL A 286 -6.75 -14.44 6.62
CA VAL A 286 -7.92 -13.95 5.90
C VAL A 286 -8.03 -14.72 4.60
N VAL A 287 -9.16 -15.37 4.38
CA VAL A 287 -9.45 -16.09 3.14
C VAL A 287 -10.23 -15.15 2.24
N GLU A 288 -9.61 -14.74 1.15
CA GLU A 288 -10.21 -13.97 0.06
C GLU A 288 -10.76 -14.93 -1.00
N GLU A 289 -11.88 -14.57 -1.66
CA GLU A 289 -12.57 -15.38 -2.68
C GLU A 289 -11.99 -15.21 -4.09
#